data_AF-A0A2D5RWJ2-F1
#
_entry.id   AF-A0A2D5RWJ2-F1
#
_cell.length_a   1.000
_cell.length_b   1.000
_cell.length_c   1.000
_cell.angle_alpha   90.00
_cell.angle_beta   90.00
_cell.angle_gamma   90.00
#
_symmetry.space_group_name_H-M   'P 1'
#
loop_
_entity.id
_entity.type
_entity.pdbx_description
1 polymer ?
#
loop_
_entity_poly.entity_id
_entity_poly.type
_entity_poly.pdbx_seq_one_letter_code
_entity_poly.pdbx_strand_id
1 'polypeptide(L)'
;MISFGLIVNQINIALIYDALVIIAMVSVISTLISMWCFIRVTVKYFDKELARMGRDWATSDWRGSRISTYALAIIWQRASISYGMRHEDGSALARRRDYILAVWVHLSFLVFMIAGIILYPEMSE
;
A
#
# COMPACT_ATOMS: atom_id res chain seq x y z
N MET A 1 -4.33 25.74 42.21
CA MET A 1 -3.27 26.12 41.26
C MET A 1 -3.08 24.96 40.30
N ILE A 2 -3.63 25.05 39.09
CA ILE A 2 -3.36 24.07 38.03
C ILE A 2 -1.91 24.30 37.60
N SER A 3 -1.07 23.27 37.73
CA SER A 3 0.36 23.37 37.44
C SER A 3 0.56 23.69 35.96
N PHE A 4 1.31 24.75 35.65
CA PHE A 4 1.63 25.18 34.28
C PHE A 4 2.22 24.02 33.43
N GLY A 5 2.92 23.08 34.07
CA GLY A 5 3.43 21.87 33.41
C GLY A 5 2.34 20.91 32.90
N LEU A 6 1.17 20.84 33.55
CA LEU A 6 0.04 20.04 33.06
C LEU A 6 -0.57 20.65 31.80
N ILE A 7 -0.66 21.97 31.73
CA ILE A 7 -1.21 22.69 30.56
C ILE A 7 -0.31 22.48 29.34
N VAL A 8 1.02 22.64 29.51
CA VAL A 8 1.98 22.42 28.43
C VAL A 8 1.95 20.97 27.94
N ASN A 9 1.81 19.99 28.85
CA ASN A 9 1.76 18.59 28.46
C ASN A 9 0.47 18.25 27.68
N GLN A 10 -0.67 18.79 28.10
CA GLN A 10 -1.96 18.63 27.39
C GLN A 10 -1.92 19.24 25.98
N ILE A 11 -1.29 20.41 25.81
CA ILE A 11 -1.12 21.05 24.48
C ILE A 11 -0.24 20.20 23.57
N ASN A 12 0.86 19.65 24.08
CA ASN A 12 1.75 18.78 23.30
C ASN A 12 1.03 17.50 22.85
N ILE A 13 0.21 16.93 23.71
CA ILE A 13 -0.57 15.73 23.39
C ILE A 13 -1.59 16.03 22.27
N ALA A 14 -2.35 17.13 22.39
CA ALA A 14 -3.31 17.55 21.36
C ALA A 14 -2.62 17.77 19.99
N LEU A 15 -1.44 18.40 19.98
CA LEU A 15 -0.68 18.64 18.74
C LEU A 15 -0.23 17.32 18.08
N ILE A 16 0.17 16.33 18.87
CA ILE A 16 0.54 15.00 18.37
C ILE A 16 -0.66 14.31 17.73
N TYR A 17 -1.84 14.41 18.33
CA TYR A 17 -3.06 13.84 17.77
C TYR A 17 -3.44 14.48 16.43
N ASP A 18 -3.45 15.81 16.35
CA ASP A 18 -3.72 16.52 15.10
C ASP A 18 -2.75 16.10 13.99
N ALA A 19 -1.46 15.98 14.32
CA ALA A 19 -0.45 15.51 13.39
C ALA A 19 -0.71 14.07 12.93
N LEU A 20 -1.07 13.15 13.84
CA LEU A 20 -1.38 11.76 13.51
C LEU A 20 -2.61 11.66 12.59
N VAL A 21 -3.65 12.45 12.84
CA VAL A 21 -4.85 12.51 11.99
C VAL A 21 -4.50 13.00 10.59
N ILE A 22 -3.71 14.08 10.48
CA ILE A 22 -3.25 14.59 9.18
C ILE A 22 -2.42 13.54 8.44
N ILE A 23 -1.51 12.86 9.13
CA ILE A 23 -0.70 11.77 8.56
C ILE A 23 -1.60 10.64 8.05
N ALA A 24 -2.61 10.25 8.82
CA ALA A 24 -3.56 9.22 8.42
C ALA A 24 -4.34 9.63 7.16
N MET A 25 -4.87 10.87 7.11
CA MET A 25 -5.59 11.39 5.95
C MET A 25 -4.70 11.44 4.69
N VAL A 26 -3.49 11.97 4.81
CA VAL A 26 -2.52 12.02 3.71
C VAL A 26 -2.15 10.61 3.24
N SER A 27 -2.02 9.66 4.17
CA SER A 27 -1.73 8.26 3.85
C SER A 27 -2.87 7.62 3.06
N VAL A 28 -4.13 7.82 3.46
CA VAL A 28 -5.30 7.32 2.71
C VAL A 28 -5.32 7.87 1.29
N ILE A 29 -5.15 9.18 1.12
CA ILE A 29 -5.14 9.82 -0.20
C ILE A 29 -3.99 9.25 -1.05
N SER A 30 -2.80 9.12 -0.47
CA SER A 30 -1.63 8.53 -1.12
C SER A 30 -1.87 7.07 -1.54
N THR A 31 -2.51 6.27 -0.69
CA THR A 31 -2.91 4.89 -1.00
C THR A 31 -3.90 4.85 -2.15
N LEU A 32 -4.93 5.70 -2.15
CA LEU A 32 -5.93 5.73 -3.23
C LEU A 32 -5.32 6.14 -4.57
N ILE A 33 -4.49 7.19 -4.59
CA ILE A 33 -3.81 7.66 -5.81
C ILE A 33 -2.86 6.59 -6.33
N SER A 34 -2.05 5.98 -5.46
CA SER A 34 -1.10 4.95 -5.87
C SER A 34 -1.79 3.68 -6.36
N MET A 35 -2.88 3.27 -5.71
CA MET A 35 -3.69 2.14 -6.14
C MET A 35 -4.32 2.41 -7.50
N TRP A 36 -4.85 3.62 -7.73
CA TRP A 36 -5.39 4.02 -9.04
C TRP A 36 -4.32 4.00 -10.14
N CYS A 37 -3.14 4.55 -9.86
CA CYS A 37 -1.99 4.50 -10.77
C CYS A 37 -1.55 3.07 -11.07
N PHE A 38 -1.48 2.21 -10.05
CA PHE A 38 -1.10 0.81 -10.19
C PHE A 38 -2.11 0.02 -11.04
N ILE A 39 -3.42 0.23 -10.84
CA ILE A 39 -4.48 -0.37 -11.68
C ILE A 39 -4.30 0.06 -13.14
N ARG A 40 -4.13 1.36 -13.38
CA ARG A 40 -4.07 1.92 -14.74
C ARG A 40 -2.81 1.54 -15.49
N VAL A 41 -1.66 1.54 -14.82
CA VAL A 41 -0.34 1.39 -15.44
C VAL A 41 0.13 -0.06 -15.42
N THR A 42 -0.06 -0.74 -14.29
CA THR A 42 0.48 -2.08 -14.05
C THR A 42 -0.54 -3.15 -14.40
N VAL A 43 -1.72 -3.15 -13.78
CA VAL A 43 -2.73 -4.21 -14.01
C VAL A 43 -3.13 -4.28 -15.49
N LYS A 44 -3.44 -3.13 -16.11
CA LYS A 44 -3.78 -3.09 -17.54
C LYS A 44 -2.65 -3.58 -18.46
N TYR A 45 -1.39 -3.34 -18.09
CA TYR A 45 -0.24 -3.82 -18.84
C TYR A 45 -0.08 -5.33 -18.72
N PHE A 46 -0.20 -5.86 -17.49
CA PHE A 46 -0.16 -7.29 -17.22
C PHE A 46 -1.30 -8.03 -17.94
N ASP A 47 -2.53 -7.54 -17.86
CA ASP A 47 -3.67 -8.15 -18.56
C ASP A 47 -3.43 -8.24 -20.07
N LYS A 48 -2.92 -7.17 -20.68
CA LYS A 48 -2.63 -7.14 -22.13
C LYS A 48 -1.55 -8.15 -22.52
N GLU A 49 -0.53 -8.30 -21.70
CA GLU A 49 0.61 -9.15 -22.02
C GLU A 49 0.34 -10.63 -21.69
N LEU A 50 -0.43 -10.91 -20.63
CA LEU A 50 -0.95 -12.24 -20.32
C LEU A 50 -1.87 -12.75 -21.45
N ALA A 51 -2.74 -11.87 -21.97
CA ALA A 51 -3.56 -12.18 -23.14
C ALA A 51 -2.71 -12.50 -24.39
N ARG A 52 -1.59 -11.80 -24.61
CA ARG A 52 -0.63 -12.12 -25.70
C ARG A 52 0.06 -13.46 -25.52
N MET A 53 0.26 -13.89 -24.28
CA MET A 53 0.83 -15.21 -23.95
C MET A 53 -0.21 -16.34 -24.00
N GLY A 54 -1.47 -16.04 -24.35
CA GLY A 54 -2.57 -17.02 -24.35
C GLY A 54 -2.94 -17.52 -22.95
N ARG A 55 -2.41 -16.89 -21.89
CA ARG A 55 -2.73 -17.22 -20.50
C ARG A 55 -3.80 -16.27 -20.02
N ASP A 56 -5.06 -16.64 -20.25
CA ASP A 56 -6.17 -15.80 -19.87
C ASP A 56 -6.51 -16.02 -18.39
N TRP A 57 -5.89 -15.22 -17.50
CA TRP A 57 -6.29 -15.11 -16.10
C TRP A 57 -7.72 -14.53 -15.98
N ALA A 58 -8.28 -13.96 -17.06
CA ALA A 58 -9.43 -13.08 -17.03
C ALA A 58 -10.75 -13.72 -16.57
N THR A 59 -10.95 -15.04 -16.67
CA THR A 59 -12.27 -15.66 -16.54
C THR A 59 -12.77 -15.84 -15.11
N SER A 60 -11.90 -15.83 -14.12
CA SER A 60 -12.27 -16.12 -12.74
C SER A 60 -11.82 -15.02 -11.80
N ASP A 61 -12.81 -14.41 -11.16
CA ASP A 61 -12.75 -13.80 -9.84
C ASP A 61 -12.06 -12.45 -9.57
N TRP A 62 -12.90 -11.58 -8.96
CA TRP A 62 -12.64 -10.52 -7.99
C TRP A 62 -11.55 -9.52 -8.39
N ARG A 63 -11.95 -8.52 -9.19
CA ARG A 63 -11.12 -7.39 -9.64
C ARG A 63 -10.30 -6.72 -8.52
N GLY A 64 -10.80 -6.72 -7.27
CA GLY A 64 -10.09 -6.21 -6.11
C GLY A 64 -8.91 -7.08 -5.66
N SER A 65 -9.07 -8.41 -5.63
CA SER A 65 -8.03 -9.35 -5.17
C SER A 65 -6.81 -9.35 -6.10
N ARG A 66 -7.02 -9.19 -7.41
CA ARG A 66 -5.95 -9.17 -8.42
C ARG A 66 -4.93 -8.06 -8.17
N ILE A 67 -5.37 -6.91 -7.66
CA ILE A 67 -4.48 -5.77 -7.41
C ILE A 67 -3.48 -6.10 -6.32
N SER A 68 -3.96 -6.62 -5.19
CA SER A 68 -3.14 -7.11 -4.08
C SER A 68 -2.24 -8.26 -4.50
N THR A 69 -2.76 -9.25 -5.24
CA THR A 69 -1.99 -10.42 -5.66
C THR A 69 -0.88 -10.04 -6.65
N TYR A 70 -1.15 -9.17 -7.63
CA TYR A 70 -0.12 -8.68 -8.55
C TYR A 70 0.93 -7.83 -7.83
N ALA A 71 0.52 -6.93 -6.95
CA ALA A 71 1.46 -6.11 -6.19
C ALA A 71 2.36 -6.98 -5.30
N LEU A 72 1.79 -7.97 -4.61
CA LEU A 72 2.55 -8.92 -3.80
C LEU A 72 3.49 -9.79 -4.65
N ALA A 73 3.00 -10.31 -5.79
CA ALA A 73 3.81 -11.12 -6.70
C ALA A 73 5.00 -10.33 -7.27
N ILE A 74 4.81 -9.05 -7.62
CA ILE A 74 5.89 -8.16 -8.10
C ILE A 74 6.93 -7.92 -7.00
N ILE A 75 6.49 -7.67 -5.76
CA ILE A 75 7.40 -7.47 -4.63
C ILE A 75 8.18 -8.75 -4.33
N TRP A 76 7.47 -9.88 -4.25
CA TRP A 76 8.04 -11.17 -3.89
C TRP A 76 8.99 -11.71 -4.95
N GLN A 77 8.68 -11.52 -6.23
CA GLN A 77 9.59 -11.88 -7.31
C GLN A 77 10.86 -11.03 -7.29
N ARG A 78 10.78 -9.73 -6.99
CA ARG A 78 12.00 -8.93 -6.90
C ARG A 78 12.85 -9.34 -5.71
N ALA A 79 12.23 -9.76 -4.61
CA ALA A 79 12.94 -10.42 -3.51
C ALA A 79 13.55 -11.76 -3.98
N SER A 80 12.81 -12.60 -4.70
CA SER A 80 13.27 -13.91 -5.16
C SER A 80 14.42 -13.82 -6.18
N ILE A 81 14.44 -12.79 -7.04
CA ILE A 81 15.56 -12.47 -7.94
C ILE A 81 16.82 -12.14 -7.12
N SER A 82 16.69 -11.39 -6.02
CA SER A 82 17.79 -11.15 -5.08
C SER A 82 18.26 -12.41 -4.35
N TYR A 83 17.42 -13.43 -4.24
CA TYR A 83 17.73 -14.74 -3.65
C TYR A 83 18.05 -15.84 -4.68
N GLY A 84 18.17 -15.52 -5.98
CA GLY A 84 18.55 -16.48 -7.02
C GLY A 84 17.49 -17.51 -7.40
N MET A 85 16.22 -17.34 -6.99
CA MET A 85 15.13 -18.25 -7.36
C MET A 85 14.46 -17.79 -8.66
N ARG A 86 14.64 -18.57 -9.74
CA ARG A 86 14.07 -18.29 -11.07
C ARG A 86 12.60 -18.73 -11.09
N HIS A 87 11.68 -17.79 -11.30
CA HIS A 87 10.25 -18.09 -11.46
C HIS A 87 9.85 -18.04 -12.94
N GLU A 88 9.15 -19.08 -13.41
CA GLU A 88 8.75 -19.29 -14.81
C GLU A 88 7.41 -18.64 -15.19
N ASP A 89 6.71 -18.02 -14.24
CA ASP A 89 5.38 -17.46 -14.44
C ASP A 89 5.35 -15.94 -14.36
N GLY A 90 4.59 -15.31 -15.28
CA GLY A 90 3.96 -13.96 -15.35
C GLY A 90 4.69 -12.73 -14.78
N SER A 91 5.35 -12.89 -13.65
CA SER A 91 6.19 -11.96 -12.92
C SER A 91 7.42 -11.48 -13.72
N ALA A 92 7.99 -12.27 -14.65
CA ALA A 92 9.11 -11.85 -15.52
C ALA A 92 8.81 -10.58 -16.36
N LEU A 93 7.54 -10.18 -16.41
CA LEU A 93 7.04 -9.03 -17.11
C LEU A 93 7.08 -7.70 -16.32
N ALA A 94 7.34 -7.78 -15.01
CA ALA A 94 7.28 -6.63 -14.12
C ALA A 94 8.36 -5.59 -14.44
N ARG A 95 7.97 -4.35 -14.73
CA ARG A 95 8.95 -3.26 -14.94
C ARG A 95 9.38 -2.70 -13.59
N ARG A 96 10.56 -2.08 -13.55
CA ARG A 96 11.08 -1.40 -12.34
C ARG A 96 10.11 -0.37 -11.75
N ARG A 97 9.33 0.31 -12.60
CA ARG A 97 8.30 1.28 -12.19
C ARG A 97 7.11 0.61 -11.50
N ASP A 98 6.69 -0.56 -11.99
CA ASP A 98 5.58 -1.32 -11.41
C ASP A 98 5.92 -1.79 -9.99
N TYR A 99 7.19 -2.12 -9.74
CA TYR A 99 7.69 -2.43 -8.38
C TYR A 99 7.60 -1.22 -7.43
N ILE A 100 8.02 -0.04 -7.88
CA ILE A 100 7.98 1.17 -7.04
C ILE A 100 6.53 1.47 -6.64
N LEU A 101 5.60 1.39 -7.60
CA LEU A 101 4.17 1.55 -7.34
C LEU A 101 3.63 0.48 -6.39
N ALA A 102 3.98 -0.80 -6.58
CA ALA A 102 3.55 -1.89 -5.71
C ALA A 102 4.00 -1.69 -4.26
N VAL A 103 5.27 -1.33 -4.05
CA VAL A 103 5.83 -1.03 -2.73
C VAL A 103 5.15 0.19 -2.12
N TRP A 104 4.94 1.24 -2.90
CA TRP A 104 4.31 2.46 -2.40
C TRP A 104 2.86 2.25 -1.95
N VAL A 105 2.09 1.44 -2.68
CA VAL A 105 0.73 1.04 -2.28
C VAL A 105 0.74 0.32 -0.94
N HIS A 106 1.64 -0.66 -0.76
CA HIS A 106 1.73 -1.42 0.50
C HIS A 106 2.26 -0.57 1.66
N LEU A 107 3.24 0.29 1.42
CA LEU A 107 3.84 1.14 2.44
C LEU A 107 2.82 2.17 2.95
N SER A 108 2.11 2.84 2.04
CA SER A 108 1.07 3.82 2.43
C SER A 108 -0.08 3.17 3.19
N PHE A 109 -0.49 1.95 2.78
CA PHE A 109 -1.48 1.17 3.52
C PHE A 109 -0.98 0.76 4.92
N LEU A 110 0.29 0.35 5.05
CA LEU A 110 0.89 0.00 6.34
C LEU A 110 0.95 1.20 7.29
N VAL A 111 1.37 2.38 6.80
CA VAL A 111 1.38 3.62 7.59
C VAL A 111 -0.02 3.97 8.06
N PHE A 112 -1.02 3.84 7.19
CA PHE A 112 -2.42 4.05 7.56
C PHE A 112 -2.90 3.09 8.67
N MET A 113 -2.59 1.79 8.55
CA MET A 113 -2.95 0.80 9.56
C MET A 113 -2.29 1.08 10.92
N ILE A 114 -1.00 1.46 10.93
CA ILE A 114 -0.28 1.82 12.15
C ILE A 114 -0.90 3.06 12.81
N ALA A 115 -1.19 4.10 12.03
CA ALA A 115 -1.85 5.30 12.55
C ALA A 115 -3.23 4.98 13.13
N GLY A 116 -4.01 4.13 12.46
CA GLY A 116 -5.31 3.67 12.96
C GLY A 116 -5.22 2.90 14.28
N ILE A 117 -4.24 2.01 14.42
CA ILE A 117 -4.01 1.25 15.67
C ILE A 117 -3.65 2.18 16.82
N ILE A 118 -2.83 3.22 16.56
CA ILE A 118 -2.44 4.19 17.59
C ILE A 118 -3.64 5.04 18.03
N LEU A 119 -4.52 5.41 17.09
CA LEU A 119 -5.70 6.24 17.37
C LEU A 119 -6.89 5.47 17.93
N TYR A 120 -6.93 4.13 17.79
CA TYR A 120 -8.06 3.30 18.19
C TYR A 120 -8.47 3.42 19.67
N PRO A 121 -7.55 3.39 20.65
CA PRO A 121 -7.91 3.47 22.07
C PRO A 121 -8.70 4.74 22.42
N GLU A 122 -8.35 5.87 21.81
CA GLU A 122 -8.98 7.17 22.06
C GLU A 122 -10.37 7.32 21.42
N MET A 123 -10.66 6.56 20.35
CA MET A 123 -12.00 6.53 19.75
C MET A 123 -12.97 5.57 20.46
N SER A 124 -12.47 4.76 21.39
CA SER A 124 -13.27 3.78 22.13
C SER A 124 -13.79 4.29 23.48
N GLU A 125 -13.45 5.52 23.85
CA GLU A 125 -14.01 6.27 24.98
C GLU A 125 -15.19 7.16 24.54
#